data_AF-A0A2G3JYH6-F1
#
_entry.id   AF-A0A2G3JYH6-F1
#
_cell.length_a   1.000
_cell.length_b   1.000
_cell.length_c   1.000
_cell.angle_alpha   90.00
_cell.angle_beta   90.00
_cell.angle_gamma   90.00
#
_symmetry.space_group_name_H-M   'P 1'
#
loop_
_entity.id
_entity.type
_entity.pdbx_description
1 polymer ?
#
loop_
_entity_poly.entity_id
_entity_poly.type
_entity_poly.pdbx_seq_one_letter_code
_entity_poly.pdbx_strand_id
1 'polypeptide(L)'
;MSTPLYPTFEKRIDDAVEQLIQEQVTPWIFMKSGTPFRVKRRDGQEITYQGGEFNGTPRAVFWSRYIDPFLEELAIKEIAAAISQAKEHKVEASLLLSEVQGLLTSASKKVFSQMAEVDCGLRGGGDARSVALRSVEGDIQRISTFIEKHIRSELMIWSPPPKPEKWFEESKSLRWLIDRSSPGFSSLVSFLAKHF
;
A
#
# COMPACT_ATOMS: atom_id res chain seq x y z
N MET A 1 -14.54 14.50 -0.08
CA MET A 1 -15.40 14.28 -1.27
C MET A 1 -14.97 12.95 -1.85
N SER A 2 -15.90 12.04 -2.12
CA SER A 2 -15.55 10.74 -2.68
C SER A 2 -15.79 10.71 -4.18
N THR A 3 -14.95 10.01 -4.95
CA THR A 3 -15.16 9.86 -6.38
C THR A 3 -16.32 8.90 -6.65
N PRO A 4 -17.02 9.02 -7.80
CA PRO A 4 -18.04 8.05 -8.19
C PRO A 4 -17.52 6.61 -8.34
N LEU A 5 -16.20 6.42 -8.48
CA LEU A 5 -15.56 5.11 -8.65
C LEU A 5 -15.19 4.46 -7.32
N TYR A 6 -15.25 5.19 -6.20
CA TYR A 6 -14.90 4.67 -4.87
C TYR A 6 -15.60 3.35 -4.53
N PRO A 7 -16.94 3.21 -4.65
CA PRO A 7 -17.62 1.97 -4.26
C PRO A 7 -17.18 0.76 -5.09
N THR A 8 -16.78 1.00 -6.35
CA THR A 8 -16.27 -0.05 -7.23
C THR A 8 -14.90 -0.56 -6.75
N PHE A 9 -14.00 0.35 -6.39
CA PHE A 9 -12.68 -0.02 -5.86
C PHE A 9 -12.77 -0.63 -4.46
N GLU A 10 -13.64 -0.11 -3.60
CA GLU A 10 -13.89 -0.65 -2.26
C GLU A 10 -14.29 -2.13 -2.36
N LYS A 11 -15.35 -2.43 -3.10
CA LYS A 11 -15.80 -3.81 -3.29
C LYS A 11 -14.71 -4.71 -3.89
N ARG A 12 -14.04 -4.23 -4.93
CA ARG A 12 -13.03 -5.02 -5.65
C ARG A 12 -11.82 -5.35 -4.78
N ILE A 13 -11.35 -4.39 -3.99
CA ILE A 13 -10.24 -4.57 -3.06
C ILE A 13 -10.68 -5.50 -1.92
N ASP A 14 -11.87 -5.30 -1.35
CA ASP A 14 -12.40 -6.14 -0.28
C ASP A 14 -12.54 -7.60 -0.71
N ASP A 15 -13.18 -7.87 -1.85
CA ASP A 15 -13.36 -9.21 -2.39
C ASP A 15 -11.98 -9.91 -2.61
N ALA A 16 -11.00 -9.18 -3.15
CA ALA A 16 -9.65 -9.70 -3.38
C ALA A 16 -8.90 -10.00 -2.07
N VAL A 17 -9.09 -9.17 -1.05
CA VAL A 17 -8.47 -9.35 0.27
C VAL A 17 -9.09 -10.51 1.03
N GLU A 18 -10.41 -10.68 0.93
CA GLU A 18 -11.10 -11.83 1.53
C GLU A 18 -10.63 -13.14 0.90
N GLN A 19 -10.51 -13.17 -0.43
CA GLN A 19 -9.92 -14.30 -1.13
C GLN A 19 -8.48 -14.56 -0.67
N LEU A 20 -7.65 -13.51 -0.59
CA LEU A 20 -6.27 -13.64 -0.12
C LEU A 20 -6.18 -14.23 1.29
N ILE A 21 -7.03 -13.78 2.21
CA ILE A 21 -7.09 -14.31 3.57
C ILE A 21 -7.47 -15.79 3.55
N GLN A 22 -8.53 -16.15 2.81
CA GLN A 22 -9.01 -17.52 2.72
C GLN A 22 -7.96 -18.48 2.13
N GLU A 23 -7.21 -18.03 1.12
CA GLU A 23 -6.25 -18.87 0.41
C GLU A 23 -4.88 -18.93 1.08
N GLN A 24 -4.44 -17.84 1.72
CA GLN A 24 -3.04 -17.71 2.17
C GLN A 24 -2.89 -17.66 3.69
N VAL A 25 -3.91 -17.20 4.44
CA VAL A 25 -3.84 -17.01 5.90
C VAL A 25 -4.62 -18.10 6.63
N THR A 26 -5.88 -18.33 6.28
CA THR A 26 -6.76 -19.32 6.90
C THR A 26 -6.18 -20.74 6.93
N PRO A 27 -5.47 -21.25 5.90
CA PRO A 27 -4.97 -22.62 5.92
C PRO A 27 -3.99 -22.90 7.07
N TRP A 28 -3.29 -21.87 7.57
CA TRP A 28 -2.36 -22.01 8.69
C TRP A 28 -3.03 -22.44 9.99
N ILE A 29 -4.33 -22.20 10.16
CA ILE A 29 -5.11 -22.66 11.32
C ILE A 29 -5.05 -24.19 11.43
N PHE A 30 -5.01 -24.89 10.30
CA PHE A 30 -4.98 -26.35 10.26
C PHE A 30 -3.61 -26.96 10.58
N MET A 31 -2.58 -26.15 10.87
CA MET A 31 -1.25 -26.68 11.19
C MET A 31 -1.25 -27.69 12.36
N LYS A 32 -2.10 -27.45 13.36
CA LYS A 32 -2.24 -28.32 14.54
C LYS A 32 -3.25 -29.47 14.36
N SER A 33 -4.00 -29.51 13.27
CA SER A 33 -5.08 -30.50 13.09
C SER A 33 -4.59 -31.89 12.68
N GLY A 34 -3.29 -32.04 12.40
CA GLY A 34 -2.68 -33.30 11.94
C GLY A 34 -2.84 -33.56 10.43
N THR A 35 -3.77 -32.88 9.76
CA THR A 35 -3.92 -32.93 8.30
C THR A 35 -2.87 -32.03 7.65
N PRO A 36 -2.14 -32.52 6.63
CA PRO A 36 -1.22 -31.66 5.88
C PRO A 36 -2.00 -30.54 5.19
N PHE A 37 -1.58 -29.29 5.39
CA PHE A 37 -2.07 -28.17 4.60
C PHE A 37 -0.98 -27.67 3.68
N ARG A 38 -1.41 -27.06 2.56
CA ARG A 38 -0.52 -26.56 1.53
C ARG A 38 -0.88 -25.12 1.23
N VAL A 39 0.14 -24.27 1.18
CA VAL A 39 0.01 -22.89 0.73
C VAL A 39 1.05 -22.62 -0.33
N LYS A 40 0.65 -21.92 -1.40
CA LYS A 40 1.56 -21.54 -2.48
C LYS A 40 2.12 -20.17 -2.16
N ARG A 41 3.44 -20.06 -2.15
CA ARG A 41 4.10 -18.75 -2.22
C ARG A 41 3.86 -18.13 -3.59
N ARG A 42 4.05 -16.81 -3.65
CA ARG A 42 3.97 -16.06 -4.92
C ARG A 42 4.95 -16.62 -5.97
N ASP A 43 6.15 -17.04 -5.59
CA ASP A 43 7.13 -17.63 -6.52
C ASP A 43 6.71 -19.01 -7.08
N GLY A 44 5.53 -19.51 -6.70
CA GLY A 44 5.02 -20.82 -7.11
C GLY A 44 5.52 -21.97 -6.24
N GLN A 45 6.42 -21.70 -5.28
CA GLN A 45 6.86 -22.73 -4.34
C GLN A 45 5.74 -23.09 -3.39
N GLU A 46 5.51 -24.38 -3.22
CA GLU A 46 4.52 -24.90 -2.29
C GLU A 46 5.16 -25.12 -0.92
N ILE A 47 4.59 -24.48 0.11
CA ILE A 47 4.92 -24.79 1.50
C ILE A 47 3.92 -25.84 1.97
N THR A 48 4.44 -26.99 2.40
CA THR A 48 3.64 -28.04 3.02
C THR A 48 4.08 -28.22 4.46
N TYR A 49 3.12 -28.17 5.39
CA TYR A 49 3.34 -28.54 6.78
C TYR A 49 2.37 -29.67 7.17
N GLN A 50 2.86 -30.62 7.96
CA GLN A 50 2.07 -31.71 8.49
C GLN A 50 2.49 -31.97 9.94
N GLY A 51 1.54 -31.86 10.88
CA GLY A 51 1.73 -32.26 12.28
C GLY A 51 2.96 -31.64 12.95
N GLY A 52 2.81 -30.50 13.60
CA GLY A 52 3.88 -29.88 14.36
C GLY A 52 3.43 -28.69 15.19
N GLU A 53 4.30 -28.23 16.08
CA GLU A 53 4.06 -27.01 16.84
C GLU A 53 4.30 -25.78 15.98
N PHE A 54 3.44 -24.76 16.11
CA PHE A 54 3.64 -23.46 15.50
C PHE A 54 4.69 -22.65 16.29
N ASN A 55 5.93 -23.12 16.26
CA ASN A 55 7.08 -22.51 16.90
C ASN A 55 8.35 -22.72 16.04
N GLY A 56 9.32 -21.80 16.12
CA GLY A 56 10.53 -21.85 15.31
C GLY A 56 10.26 -21.58 13.83
N THR A 57 10.67 -22.49 12.95
CA THR A 57 10.67 -22.31 11.48
C THR A 57 9.29 -21.99 10.88
N PRO A 58 8.19 -22.68 11.22
CA PRO A 58 6.87 -22.37 10.64
C PRO A 58 6.41 -20.95 10.95
N ARG A 59 6.62 -20.51 12.19
CA ARG A 59 6.31 -19.14 12.62
C ARG A 59 7.23 -18.11 11.94
N ALA A 60 8.51 -18.43 11.80
CA ALA A 60 9.45 -17.59 11.07
C ALA A 60 9.03 -17.43 9.60
N VAL A 61 8.64 -18.51 8.91
CA VAL A 61 8.14 -18.45 7.53
C VAL A 61 6.87 -17.61 7.44
N PHE A 62 5.91 -17.81 8.34
CA PHE A 62 4.65 -17.08 8.36
C PHE A 62 4.85 -15.55 8.45
N TRP A 63 5.82 -15.10 9.26
CA TRP A 63 6.11 -13.68 9.45
C TRP A 63 7.25 -13.13 8.58
N SER A 64 7.98 -13.98 7.85
CA SER A 64 9.12 -13.58 7.00
C SER A 64 8.65 -13.07 5.63
N ARG A 65 7.83 -12.01 5.64
CA ARG A 65 7.29 -11.36 4.44
C ARG A 65 6.55 -12.31 3.50
N TYR A 66 5.94 -13.36 4.04
CA TYR A 66 5.21 -14.34 3.24
C TYR A 66 4.01 -13.72 2.49
N ILE A 67 3.29 -12.81 3.15
CA ILE A 67 2.09 -12.18 2.59
C ILE A 67 2.41 -10.92 1.75
N ASP A 68 3.54 -10.26 2.03
CA ASP A 68 3.91 -8.98 1.39
C ASP A 68 3.81 -9.03 -0.14
N PRO A 69 4.35 -10.05 -0.85
CA PRO A 69 4.29 -10.09 -2.30
C PRO A 69 2.87 -10.08 -2.88
N PHE A 70 1.90 -10.67 -2.17
CA PHE A 70 0.50 -10.70 -2.60
C PHE A 70 -0.16 -9.32 -2.43
N LEU A 71 0.14 -8.63 -1.33
CA LEU A 71 -0.34 -7.27 -1.08
C LEU A 71 0.30 -6.26 -2.03
N GLU A 72 1.60 -6.41 -2.30
CA GLU A 72 2.34 -5.60 -3.27
C GLU A 72 1.75 -5.76 -4.70
N GLU A 73 1.47 -7.01 -5.11
CA GLU A 73 0.85 -7.30 -6.42
C GLU A 73 -0.57 -6.75 -6.52
N LEU A 74 -1.38 -6.92 -5.46
CA LEU A 74 -2.72 -6.32 -5.38
C LEU A 74 -2.63 -4.80 -5.52
N ALA A 75 -1.72 -4.15 -4.80
CA ALA A 75 -1.54 -2.71 -4.87
C ALA A 75 -1.18 -2.25 -6.29
N ILE A 76 -0.21 -2.89 -6.94
CA ILE A 76 0.18 -2.55 -8.32
C ILE A 76 -1.02 -2.67 -9.26
N LYS A 77 -1.75 -3.79 -9.18
CA LYS A 77 -2.91 -4.08 -10.03
C LYS A 77 -4.02 -3.02 -9.87
N GLU A 78 -4.35 -2.67 -8.63
CA GLU A 78 -5.45 -1.76 -8.34
C GLU A 78 -5.09 -0.29 -8.62
N ILE A 79 -3.83 0.11 -8.38
CA ILE A 79 -3.34 1.43 -8.79
C ILE A 79 -3.40 1.58 -10.32
N ALA A 80 -2.93 0.58 -11.07
CA ALA A 80 -3.01 0.60 -12.53
C ALA A 80 -4.46 0.67 -13.03
N ALA A 81 -5.37 -0.10 -12.42
CA ALA A 81 -6.79 -0.07 -12.74
C ALA A 81 -7.40 1.32 -12.46
N ALA A 82 -7.06 1.94 -11.33
CA ALA A 82 -7.53 3.27 -10.94
C ALA A 82 -7.11 4.33 -11.96
N ILE A 83 -5.86 4.30 -12.42
CA ILE A 83 -5.38 5.23 -13.44
C ILE A 83 -6.12 5.03 -14.76
N SER A 84 -6.33 3.78 -15.17
CA SER A 84 -7.07 3.47 -16.39
C SER A 84 -8.50 4.01 -16.33
N GLN A 85 -9.21 3.76 -15.22
CA GLN A 85 -10.58 4.22 -15.04
C GLN A 85 -10.69 5.74 -14.85
N ALA A 86 -9.71 6.37 -14.19
CA ALA A 86 -9.67 7.83 -14.10
C ALA A 86 -9.61 8.48 -15.49
N LYS A 87 -8.81 7.92 -16.42
CA LYS A 87 -8.76 8.38 -17.83
C LYS A 87 -10.09 8.17 -18.54
N GLU A 88 -10.64 6.96 -18.44
CA GLU A 88 -11.87 6.56 -19.12
C GLU A 88 -13.07 7.41 -18.70
N HIS A 89 -13.24 7.60 -17.39
CA HIS A 89 -14.37 8.31 -16.80
C HIS A 89 -14.11 9.80 -16.55
N LYS A 90 -12.93 10.31 -16.96
CA LYS A 90 -12.51 11.71 -16.76
C LYS A 90 -12.60 12.16 -15.30
N VAL A 91 -12.25 11.27 -14.38
CA VAL A 91 -12.17 11.54 -12.95
C VAL A 91 -10.77 12.05 -12.62
N GLU A 92 -10.68 12.94 -11.64
CA GLU A 92 -9.40 13.46 -11.16
C GLU A 92 -8.59 12.32 -10.51
N ALA A 93 -7.43 12.01 -11.08
CA ALA A 93 -6.64 10.84 -10.71
C ALA A 93 -6.04 10.95 -9.30
N SER A 94 -5.68 12.15 -8.84
CA SER A 94 -5.12 12.34 -7.49
C SER A 94 -6.11 12.00 -6.39
N LEU A 95 -7.38 12.36 -6.57
CA LEU A 95 -8.46 12.05 -5.64
C LEU A 95 -8.75 10.55 -5.63
N LEU A 96 -8.89 9.93 -6.81
CA LEU A 96 -9.13 8.49 -6.90
C LEU A 96 -7.95 7.67 -6.33
N LEU A 97 -6.72 8.06 -6.64
CA LEU A 97 -5.54 7.36 -6.12
C LEU A 97 -5.40 7.54 -4.61
N SER A 98 -5.75 8.70 -4.04
CA SER A 98 -5.79 8.89 -2.60
C SER A 98 -6.84 7.99 -1.93
N GLU A 99 -7.98 7.76 -2.57
CA GLU A 99 -9.01 6.83 -2.08
C GLU A 99 -8.51 5.38 -2.12
N VAL A 100 -7.95 4.96 -3.24
CA VAL A 100 -7.38 3.63 -3.43
C VAL A 100 -6.24 3.38 -2.45
N GLN A 101 -5.42 4.39 -2.12
CA GLN A 101 -4.41 4.30 -1.07
C GLN A 101 -5.01 3.95 0.29
N GLY A 102 -6.10 4.63 0.66
CA GLY A 102 -6.81 4.41 1.93
C GLY A 102 -7.41 3.01 1.99
N LEU A 103 -8.03 2.56 0.90
CA LEU A 103 -8.58 1.21 0.77
C LEU A 103 -7.49 0.14 0.87
N LEU A 104 -6.42 0.23 0.10
CA LEU A 104 -5.30 -0.72 0.13
C LEU A 104 -4.59 -0.75 1.50
N THR A 105 -4.47 0.39 2.17
CA THR A 105 -3.91 0.46 3.53
C THR A 105 -4.83 -0.24 4.53
N SER A 106 -6.14 -0.02 4.44
CA SER A 106 -7.13 -0.65 5.33
C SER A 106 -7.22 -2.16 5.10
N ALA A 107 -7.19 -2.58 3.83
CA ALA A 107 -7.05 -3.96 3.41
C ALA A 107 -5.80 -4.63 4.01
N SER A 108 -4.64 -3.98 3.91
CA SER A 108 -3.38 -4.50 4.47
C SER A 108 -3.49 -4.68 5.99
N LYS A 109 -4.11 -3.73 6.70
CA LYS A 109 -4.40 -3.85 8.13
C LYS A 109 -5.28 -5.07 8.43
N LYS A 110 -6.36 -5.30 7.66
CA LYS A 110 -7.25 -6.46 7.81
C LYS A 110 -6.47 -7.77 7.69
N VAL A 111 -5.61 -7.89 6.67
CA VAL A 111 -4.78 -9.10 6.45
C VAL A 111 -3.81 -9.34 7.60
N PHE A 112 -3.04 -8.32 8.01
CA PHE A 112 -2.06 -8.49 9.09
C PHE A 112 -2.72 -8.75 10.46
N SER A 113 -3.86 -8.12 10.74
CA SER A 113 -4.65 -8.43 11.93
C SER A 113 -5.10 -9.90 11.93
N GLN A 114 -5.61 -10.40 10.80
CA GLN A 114 -5.98 -11.81 10.69
C GLN A 114 -4.78 -12.75 10.89
N MET A 115 -3.61 -12.39 10.36
CA MET A 115 -2.39 -13.16 10.62
C MET A 115 -2.01 -13.15 12.10
N ALA A 116 -2.16 -12.02 12.79
CA ALA A 116 -1.88 -11.92 14.22
C ALA A 116 -2.84 -12.77 15.05
N GLU A 117 -4.12 -12.82 14.68
CA GLU A 117 -5.12 -13.70 15.29
C GLU A 117 -4.78 -15.17 15.10
N VAL A 118 -4.37 -15.57 13.88
CA VAL A 118 -3.92 -16.94 13.60
C VAL A 118 -2.66 -17.28 14.40
N ASP A 119 -1.65 -16.39 14.46
CA ASP A 119 -0.45 -16.59 15.31
C ASP A 119 -0.83 -16.78 16.78
N CYS A 120 -1.73 -15.94 17.29
CA CYS A 120 -2.20 -16.02 18.65
C CYS A 120 -2.93 -17.35 18.93
N GLY A 121 -3.90 -17.72 18.10
CA GLY A 121 -4.66 -18.96 18.25
C GLY A 121 -3.76 -20.21 18.16
N LEU A 122 -2.82 -20.21 17.22
CA LEU A 122 -1.86 -21.31 17.07
C LEU A 122 -0.91 -21.41 18.28
N ARG A 123 -0.47 -20.29 18.86
CA ARG A 123 0.39 -20.29 20.06
C ARG A 123 -0.38 -20.66 21.33
N GLY A 124 -1.61 -20.16 21.46
CA GLY A 124 -2.48 -20.40 22.61
C GLY A 124 -3.20 -21.74 22.60
N GLY A 125 -2.96 -22.60 21.61
CA GLY A 125 -3.61 -23.92 21.52
C GLY A 125 -5.13 -23.83 21.33
N GLY A 126 -5.63 -22.74 20.74
CA GLY A 126 -7.05 -22.46 20.57
C GLY A 126 -7.64 -21.49 21.62
N ASP A 127 -6.92 -21.18 22.71
CA ASP A 127 -7.34 -20.14 23.65
C ASP A 127 -6.64 -18.80 23.34
N ALA A 128 -7.37 -17.90 22.68
CA ALA A 128 -6.89 -16.57 22.28
C ALA A 128 -6.55 -15.64 23.46
N ARG A 129 -6.94 -15.97 24.70
CA ARG A 129 -6.61 -15.16 25.89
C ARG A 129 -5.31 -15.56 26.56
N SER A 130 -4.75 -16.70 26.16
CA SER A 130 -3.52 -17.24 26.76
C SER A 130 -2.24 -16.56 26.25
N VAL A 131 -2.30 -15.88 25.10
CA VAL A 131 -1.13 -15.28 24.44
C VAL A 131 -1.46 -13.88 23.90
N ALA A 132 -0.52 -12.94 24.05
CA ALA A 132 -0.68 -11.59 23.49
C ALA A 132 -0.54 -11.57 21.95
N LEU A 133 -1.38 -10.78 21.30
CA LEU A 133 -1.28 -10.49 19.86
C LEU A 133 0.07 -9.86 19.52
N ARG A 134 0.68 -10.32 18.42
CA ARG A 134 1.87 -9.69 17.86
C ARG A 134 1.50 -8.32 17.30
N SER A 135 2.29 -7.30 17.60
CA SER A 135 2.17 -6.01 16.91
C SER A 135 2.52 -6.16 15.43
N VAL A 136 1.66 -5.63 14.58
CA VAL A 136 1.80 -5.67 13.11
C VAL A 136 2.11 -4.30 12.51
N GLU A 137 2.35 -3.28 13.35
CA GLU A 137 2.55 -1.90 12.89
C GLU A 137 3.70 -1.77 11.90
N GLY A 138 4.82 -2.46 12.16
CA GLY A 138 5.96 -2.46 11.26
C GLY A 138 5.70 -3.13 9.91
N ASP A 139 4.76 -4.08 9.86
CA ASP A 139 4.38 -4.76 8.62
C ASP A 139 3.41 -3.90 7.80
N ILE A 140 2.44 -3.27 8.48
CA ILE A 140 1.52 -2.29 7.89
C ILE A 140 2.31 -1.13 7.30
N GLN A 141 3.22 -0.53 8.07
CA GLN A 141 4.02 0.62 7.63
C GLN A 141 4.83 0.30 6.37
N ARG A 142 5.36 -0.94 6.27
CA ARG A 142 6.12 -1.40 5.12
C ARG A 142 5.27 -1.38 3.85
N ILE A 143 4.07 -1.97 3.90
CA ILE A 143 3.16 -2.03 2.76
C ILE A 143 2.59 -0.65 2.44
N SER A 144 2.24 0.15 3.45
CA SER A 144 1.80 1.54 3.24
C SER A 144 2.87 2.39 2.52
N THR A 145 4.14 2.24 2.90
CA THR A 145 5.25 2.93 2.23
C THR A 145 5.42 2.46 0.79
N PHE A 146 5.24 1.16 0.53
CA PHE A 146 5.27 0.60 -0.82
C PHE A 146 4.15 1.19 -1.71
N ILE A 147 2.91 1.24 -1.18
CA ILE A 147 1.74 1.80 -1.87
C ILE A 147 1.98 3.28 -2.17
N GLU A 148 2.39 4.06 -1.17
CA GLU A 148 2.64 5.51 -1.31
C GLU A 148 3.68 5.80 -2.40
N LYS A 149 4.78 5.03 -2.42
CA LYS A 149 5.83 5.16 -3.44
C LYS A 149 5.29 4.92 -4.86
N HIS A 150 4.46 3.91 -5.03
CA HIS A 150 3.86 3.60 -6.35
C HIS A 150 2.89 4.68 -6.79
N ILE A 151 1.98 5.11 -5.91
CA ILE A 151 1.02 6.18 -6.21
C ILE A 151 1.75 7.48 -6.56
N ARG A 152 2.77 7.86 -5.79
CA ARG A 152 3.57 9.06 -6.07
C ARG A 152 4.25 8.98 -7.44
N SER A 153 4.78 7.80 -7.80
CA SER A 153 5.41 7.59 -9.10
C SER A 153 4.42 7.78 -10.25
N GLU A 154 3.21 7.23 -10.10
CA GLU A 154 2.15 7.37 -11.11
C GLU A 154 1.62 8.81 -11.22
N LEU A 155 1.50 9.52 -10.10
CA LEU A 155 1.09 10.93 -10.11
C LEU A 155 2.10 11.83 -10.82
N MET A 156 3.41 11.55 -10.69
CA MET A 156 4.45 12.28 -11.44
C MET A 156 4.35 12.04 -12.96
N ILE A 157 3.89 10.86 -13.38
CA ILE A 157 3.64 10.56 -14.80
C ILE A 157 2.36 11.27 -15.28
N TRP A 158 1.33 11.30 -14.43
CA TRP A 158 0.05 11.94 -14.73
C TRP A 158 0.15 13.46 -14.89
N SER A 159 0.85 14.12 -13.96
CA SER A 159 1.06 15.57 -13.94
C SER A 159 2.55 15.85 -13.77
N PRO A 160 3.33 15.84 -14.87
CA PRO A 160 4.76 16.11 -14.78
C PRO A 160 4.97 17.53 -14.25
N PRO A 161 5.95 17.76 -13.36
CA PRO A 161 6.25 19.10 -12.89
C PRO A 161 6.56 20.01 -14.08
N PRO A 162 6.19 21.31 -14.01
CA PRO A 162 6.50 22.24 -15.08
C PRO A 162 8.02 22.22 -15.33
N LYS A 163 8.42 22.07 -16.59
CA LYS A 163 9.84 22.13 -16.96
C LYS A 163 10.42 23.46 -16.45
N PRO A 164 11.65 23.48 -15.90
CA PRO A 164 12.26 24.71 -15.39
C PRO A 164 12.26 25.82 -16.44
N GLU A 165 12.46 25.48 -17.72
CA GLU A 165 12.38 26.42 -18.86
C GLU A 165 11.03 27.13 -18.97
N LYS A 166 9.91 26.42 -18.80
CA LYS A 166 8.56 27.02 -18.86
C LYS A 166 8.29 27.89 -17.63
N TRP A 167 8.74 27.47 -16.46
CA TRP A 167 8.66 28.30 -15.24
C TRP A 167 9.51 29.57 -15.36
N PHE A 168 10.69 29.51 -15.99
CA PHE A 168 11.52 30.68 -16.28
C PHE A 168 10.85 31.65 -17.27
N GLU A 169 10.08 31.15 -18.24
CA GLU A 169 9.32 32.00 -19.17
C GLU A 169 8.07 32.63 -18.50
N GLU A 170 7.33 31.87 -17.69
CA GLU A 170 6.19 32.38 -16.92
C GLU A 170 6.60 33.34 -15.80
N SER A 171 7.78 33.13 -15.19
CA SER A 171 8.32 34.08 -14.21
C SER A 171 8.91 35.33 -14.87
N LYS A 172 9.44 35.25 -16.10
CA LYS A 172 9.83 36.44 -16.89
C LYS A 172 8.62 37.33 -17.18
N SER A 173 7.46 36.76 -17.51
CA SER A 173 6.22 37.52 -17.70
C SER A 173 5.58 38.00 -16.39
N LEU A 174 6.11 37.62 -15.21
CA LEU A 174 5.73 38.18 -13.91
C LEU A 174 6.75 39.22 -13.39
N ARG A 175 7.92 39.36 -14.02
CA ARG A 175 8.93 40.37 -13.64
C ARG A 175 8.39 41.81 -13.76
N TRP A 176 7.52 42.11 -14.74
CA TRP A 176 6.93 43.44 -14.89
C TRP A 176 5.96 43.81 -13.74
N LEU A 177 5.40 42.82 -13.04
CA LEU A 177 4.53 43.01 -11.88
C LEU A 177 5.33 43.29 -10.61
N ILE A 178 6.53 42.70 -10.49
CA ILE A 178 7.42 42.86 -9.34
C ILE A 178 8.20 44.19 -9.40
N ASP A 179 8.45 44.71 -10.60
CA ASP A 179 9.22 45.96 -10.82
C ASP A 179 8.47 47.25 -10.41
N ARG A 180 7.18 47.16 -10.04
CA ARG A 180 6.38 48.32 -9.57
C ARG A 180 6.22 48.42 -8.05
N SER A 181 6.72 47.47 -7.27
CA SER A 181 6.57 47.51 -5.81
C SER A 181 7.87 47.21 -5.07
N SER A 182 8.57 48.30 -4.71
CA SER A 182 9.52 48.43 -3.59
C SER A 182 11.01 48.06 -3.81
N PRO A 183 11.95 48.98 -3.53
CA PRO A 183 13.40 48.81 -3.73
C PRO A 183 14.06 47.98 -2.60
N GLY A 184 13.64 46.73 -2.42
CA GLY A 184 14.19 45.85 -1.38
C GLY A 184 14.17 44.34 -1.67
N PHE A 185 13.56 43.88 -2.78
CA PHE A 185 13.29 42.45 -3.01
C PHE A 185 14.32 41.71 -3.89
N SER A 186 15.30 42.43 -4.46
CA SER A 186 16.30 41.84 -5.37
C SER A 186 17.19 40.78 -4.69
N SER A 187 17.42 40.88 -3.37
CA SER A 187 18.26 39.90 -2.66
C SER A 187 17.55 38.55 -2.44
N LEU A 188 16.24 38.54 -2.23
CA LEU A 188 15.44 37.32 -1.96
C LEU A 188 15.33 36.39 -3.17
N VAL A 189 15.18 36.95 -4.37
CA VAL A 189 15.09 36.15 -5.62
C VAL A 189 16.45 35.53 -5.96
N SER A 190 17.56 36.22 -5.68
CA SER A 190 18.91 35.67 -5.85
C SER A 190 19.24 34.56 -4.84
N PHE A 191 18.65 34.61 -3.65
CA PHE A 191 18.86 33.64 -2.58
C PHE A 191 18.11 32.33 -2.85
N LEU A 192 16.88 32.41 -3.37
CA LEU A 192 16.08 31.23 -3.72
C LEU A 192 16.59 30.51 -4.98
N ALA A 193 17.19 31.23 -5.93
CA ALA A 193 17.78 30.63 -7.13
C ALA A 193 19.09 29.84 -6.89
N LYS A 194 19.69 29.94 -5.69
CA LYS A 194 20.90 29.18 -5.31
C LYS A 194 20.60 27.90 -4.51
N HIS A 195 19.34 27.65 -4.16
CA HIS A 195 18.93 26.55 -3.27
C HIS A 195 17.85 25.62 -3.86
N PHE A 196 17.56 25.75 -5.15
CA PHE A 196 16.85 24.76 -5.98
C PHE A 196 17.78 24.33 -7.11
#